data_AF-A0A842S209-F1
#
_entry.id   AF-A0A842S209-F1
#
_cell.length_a   1.000
_cell.length_b   1.000
_cell.length_c   1.000
_cell.angle_alpha   90.00
_cell.angle_beta   90.00
_cell.angle_gamma   90.00
#
_symmetry.space_group_name_H-M   'P 1'
#
loop_
_entity.id
_entity.type
_entity.pdbx_description
1 polymer ?
#
loop_
_entity_poly.entity_id
_entity_poly.type
_entity_poly.pdbx_seq_one_letter_code
_entity_poly.pdbx_strand_id
1 'polypeptide(L)'
;MASVKMNEKKLLEKLQAQLTLKIGKKLTQQEILDKSIKFVYNRLDSFIAEELETPKLTKEIVERIKGNTISAPLAHSDKSDDELIYGL
;
A
#
# COMPACT_ATOMS: atom_id res chain seq x y z
N MET A 1 -16.57 12.12 13.86
CA MET A 1 -16.37 11.97 12.40
C MET A 1 -15.11 12.72 12.05
N ALA A 2 -14.06 12.05 11.58
CA ALA A 2 -12.83 12.74 11.16
C ALA A 2 -13.14 13.56 9.90
N SER A 3 -12.96 14.88 9.96
CA SER A 3 -13.10 15.72 8.77
C SER A 3 -11.84 15.56 7.93
N VAL A 4 -11.95 14.83 6.82
CA VAL A 4 -10.87 14.79 5.83
C VAL A 4 -10.79 16.18 5.21
N LYS A 5 -9.70 16.90 5.47
CA LYS A 5 -9.47 18.22 4.92
C LYS A 5 -9.14 18.08 3.44
N MET A 6 -10.15 18.25 2.59
CA MET A 6 -10.02 18.06 1.14
C MET A 6 -9.61 19.38 0.48
N ASN A 7 -8.32 19.51 0.15
CA ASN A 7 -7.80 20.69 -0.54
C ASN A 7 -8.38 20.80 -1.97
N GLU A 8 -8.65 19.67 -2.63
CA GLU A 8 -9.08 19.58 -4.02
C GLU A 8 -10.61 19.48 -4.20
N LYS A 9 -11.39 20.24 -3.43
CA LYS A 9 -12.88 20.21 -3.51
C LYS A 9 -13.41 20.46 -4.93
N LYS A 10 -12.81 21.41 -5.66
CA LYS A 10 -13.19 21.72 -7.06
C LYS A 10 -12.99 20.52 -7.98
N LEU A 11 -11.97 19.70 -7.72
CA LEU A 11 -11.68 18.53 -8.54
C LEU A 11 -12.73 17.44 -8.32
N LEU A 12 -13.19 17.24 -7.07
CA LEU A 12 -14.28 16.31 -6.78
C LEU A 12 -15.60 16.74 -7.40
N GLU A 13 -15.92 18.04 -7.42
CA GLU A 13 -17.11 18.56 -8.09
C GLU A 13 -17.07 18.30 -9.60
N LYS A 14 -15.91 18.51 -10.24
CA LYS A 14 -15.70 18.16 -11.66
C LYS A 14 -15.84 16.66 -11.91
N LEU A 15 -15.26 15.84 -11.05
CA LEU A 15 -15.35 14.38 -11.13
C LEU A 15 -16.81 13.92 -11.03
N GLN A 16 -17.58 14.47 -10.09
CA GLN A 16 -18.99 14.19 -9.94
C GLN A 16 -19.79 14.56 -11.19
N ALA A 17 -19.52 15.72 -11.78
CA ALA A 17 -20.17 16.14 -13.03
C ALA A 17 -19.84 15.19 -14.19
N GLN A 18 -18.57 14.82 -14.36
CA GLN A 18 -18.16 13.88 -15.41
C GLN A 18 -18.77 12.49 -15.24
N LEU A 19 -18.79 11.96 -14.01
CA LEU A 19 -19.42 10.66 -13.71
C LEU A 19 -20.92 10.71 -13.97
N THR A 20 -21.58 11.80 -13.59
CA THR A 20 -23.01 12.01 -13.84
C THR A 20 -23.31 12.05 -15.34
N LEU A 21 -22.48 12.74 -16.13
CA LEU A 21 -22.63 12.79 -17.59
C LEU A 21 -22.41 11.44 -18.26
N LYS A 22 -21.47 10.63 -17.77
CA LYS A 22 -21.15 9.31 -18.36
C LYS A 22 -22.16 8.22 -17.97
N ILE A 23 -22.63 8.22 -16.73
CA ILE A 23 -23.48 7.16 -16.17
C ILE A 23 -24.97 7.55 -16.24
N GLY A 24 -25.27 8.84 -16.43
CA GLY A 24 -26.65 9.38 -16.42
C GLY A 24 -27.28 9.46 -15.04
N LYS A 25 -26.55 9.08 -13.98
CA LYS A 25 -27.01 9.11 -12.58
C LYS A 25 -26.13 10.03 -11.75
N LYS A 26 -26.76 10.94 -11.00
CA LYS A 26 -26.05 11.78 -10.02
C LYS A 26 -25.59 10.94 -8.84
N LEU A 27 -24.29 10.81 -8.68
CA LEU A 27 -23.66 10.23 -7.50
C LEU A 27 -23.40 11.32 -6.47
N THR A 28 -23.52 11.00 -5.18
CA THR A 28 -23.09 11.89 -4.10
C THR A 28 -21.57 11.90 -3.97
N GLN A 29 -21.02 12.97 -3.39
CA GLN A 29 -19.58 13.08 -3.13
C GLN A 29 -19.07 11.93 -2.24
N GLN A 30 -19.87 11.54 -1.23
CA GLN A 30 -19.53 10.43 -0.35
C GLN A 30 -19.48 9.10 -1.11
N GLU A 31 -20.47 8.81 -1.97
CA GLU A 31 -20.47 7.58 -2.78
C GLU A 31 -19.25 7.49 -3.72
N ILE A 32 -18.84 8.64 -4.28
CA ILE A 32 -17.65 8.71 -5.12
C ILE A 32 -16.41 8.37 -4.29
N LEU A 33 -16.26 8.99 -3.11
CA LEU A 33 -15.13 8.72 -2.21
C LEU A 33 -15.09 7.26 -1.76
N ASP A 34 -16.22 6.70 -1.33
CA ASP A 34 -16.30 5.30 -0.90
C ASP A 34 -15.91 4.33 -2.02
N LYS A 35 -16.36 4.60 -3.25
CA LYS A 35 -16.00 3.80 -4.43
C LYS A 35 -14.54 3.98 -4.81
N SER A 36 -14.00 5.18 -4.75
CA SER A 36 -12.59 5.47 -5.03
C SER A 36 -11.67 4.76 -4.04
N ILE A 37 -11.99 4.80 -2.74
CA ILE A 37 -11.22 4.08 -1.71
C ILE A 37 -11.23 2.58 -1.99
N LYS A 38 -12.40 1.98 -2.27
CA LYS A 38 -12.49 0.56 -2.62
C LYS A 38 -11.72 0.20 -3.89
N PHE A 39 -11.80 1.06 -4.90
CA PHE A 39 -11.08 0.88 -6.16
C PHE A 39 -9.56 0.89 -5.97
N VAL A 40 -9.05 1.87 -5.22
CA VAL A 40 -7.63 2.00 -4.89
C VAL A 40 -7.18 0.82 -4.03
N TYR A 41 -7.95 0.44 -3.01
CA TYR A 41 -7.62 -0.69 -2.14
C TYR A 41 -7.48 -2.00 -2.92
N ASN A 42 -8.36 -2.24 -3.89
CA ASN A 42 -8.28 -3.42 -4.76
C ASN A 42 -7.09 -3.38 -5.75
N ARG A 43 -6.42 -2.23 -5.89
CA ARG A 43 -5.26 -2.00 -6.76
C ARG A 43 -4.13 -1.36 -5.98
N LEU A 44 -3.96 -1.81 -4.73
CA LEU A 44 -3.07 -1.17 -3.77
C LEU A 44 -1.63 -1.12 -4.30
N ASP A 45 -1.14 -2.20 -4.89
CA ASP A 45 0.22 -2.26 -5.43
C ASP A 45 0.44 -1.23 -6.55
N SER A 46 -0.52 -1.10 -7.48
CA SER A 46 -0.45 -0.11 -8.56
C SER A 46 -0.50 1.32 -8.01
N PHE A 47 -1.38 1.56 -7.03
CA PHE A 47 -1.47 2.87 -6.39
C PHE A 47 -0.18 3.25 -5.66
N ILE A 48 0.43 2.30 -4.94
CA ILE A 48 1.73 2.51 -4.29
C ILE A 48 2.81 2.82 -5.33
N ALA A 49 2.84 2.10 -6.45
CA ALA A 49 3.85 2.30 -7.48
C ALA A 49 3.72 3.62 -8.26
N GLU A 50 2.49 4.09 -8.49
CA GLU A 50 2.20 5.26 -9.33
C GLU A 50 2.13 6.57 -8.54
N GLU A 51 1.51 6.54 -7.35
CA GLU A 51 1.16 7.76 -6.60
C GLU A 51 2.02 7.97 -5.36
N LEU A 52 2.70 6.94 -4.87
CA LEU A 52 3.57 7.05 -3.71
C LEU A 52 5.03 6.91 -4.13
N GLU A 53 5.86 7.85 -3.67
CA GLU A 53 7.31 7.69 -3.76
C GLU A 53 7.72 6.56 -2.81
N THR A 54 7.83 5.34 -3.34
CA THR A 54 8.42 4.24 -2.59
C THR A 54 9.92 4.51 -2.42
N PRO A 55 10.49 4.38 -1.21
CA PRO A 55 11.93 4.48 -1.04
C PRO A 55 12.60 3.39 -1.88
N LYS A 56 13.31 3.81 -2.93
CA LYS A 56 14.10 2.89 -3.74
C LYS A 56 15.18 2.29 -2.85
N LEU A 57 15.48 1.00 -3.02
CA LEU A 57 16.58 0.34 -2.35
C LEU A 57 17.89 1.01 -2.79
N THR A 58 18.34 2.03 -2.06
CA THR A 58 19.62 2.68 -2.33
C THR A 58 20.74 1.77 -1.83
N LYS A 59 21.94 1.94 -2.42
CA LYS A 59 23.13 1.21 -1.97
C LYS A 59 23.37 1.39 -0.47
N GLU A 60 23.07 2.57 0.08
CA GLU A 60 23.15 2.86 1.51
C GLU A 60 22.16 2.05 2.36
N ILE A 61 20.92 1.86 1.90
CA ILE A 61 19.94 1.02 2.60
C ILE A 61 20.38 -0.44 2.56
N VAL A 62 20.91 -0.90 1.42
CA VAL A 62 21.43 -2.27 1.27
C VAL A 62 22.64 -2.49 2.18
N GLU A 63 23.59 -1.56 2.22
CA GLU A 63 24.74 -1.65 3.12
C GLU A 63 24.33 -1.58 4.59
N ARG A 64 23.33 -0.76 4.93
CA ARG A 64 22.78 -0.72 6.30
C ARG A 64 22.11 -2.04 6.68
N ILE A 65 21.36 -2.67 5.78
CA ILE A 65 20.74 -3.99 6.02
C ILE A 65 21.82 -5.08 6.15
N LYS A 66 22.82 -5.08 5.25
CA LYS A 66 23.96 -6.03 5.31
C LYS A 66 24.81 -5.84 6.56
N GLY A 67 25.01 -4.61 7.00
CA GLY A 67 25.75 -4.30 8.23
C GLY A 67 24.97 -4.63 9.51
N ASN A 68 23.65 -4.82 9.41
CA ASN A 68 22.77 -5.16 10.53
C ASN A 68 22.47 -6.66 10.63
N THR A 69 23.27 -7.52 9.97
CA THR A 69 23.24 -8.95 10.27
C THR A 69 23.72 -9.16 11.69
N ILE A 70 22.76 -9.36 12.59
CA ILE A 70 23.03 -9.96 13.90
C ILE A 70 23.70 -11.31 13.62
N SER A 71 25.01 -11.38 13.88
CA SER A 71 25.74 -12.64 13.91
C SER A 71 25.39 -13.33 15.23
N ALA A 72 24.17 -13.86 15.30
CA ALA A 72 23.78 -14.74 16.39
C ALA A 72 24.16 -16.17 15.99
N PRO A 73 24.79 -16.94 16.91
CA PRO A 73 24.96 -18.37 16.68
C PRO A 73 23.58 -19.01 16.49
N LEU A 74 23.50 -19.96 15.56
CA LEU A 74 22.31 -20.78 15.39
C LEU A 74 22.03 -21.51 16.71
N ALA A 75 20.81 -21.37 17.24
CA ALA A 75 20.43 -22.01 18.50
C ALA A 75 20.51 -23.55 18.42
N HIS A 76 20.37 -24.10 17.22
CA HIS A 76 20.48 -25.52 16.91
C HIS A 76 21.37 -25.70 15.68
N SER A 77 22.68 -25.50 15.83
CA SER A 77 23.65 -25.68 14.73
C SER A 77 23.86 -27.14 14.34
N ASP A 78 23.39 -28.07 15.17
CA ASP A 78 23.55 -29.51 15.07
C ASP A 78 22.38 -30.22 14.38
N LYS A 79 21.27 -29.51 14.12
CA LYS A 79 20.05 -30.09 13.57
C LYS A 79 19.69 -29.47 12.23
N SER A 80 19.17 -30.31 11.34
CA SER A 80 18.61 -29.84 10.07
C SER A 80 17.26 -29.15 10.27
N ASP A 81 16.87 -28.30 9.31
CA ASP A 81 15.54 -27.66 9.30
C ASP A 81 14.43 -28.72 9.33
N ASP A 82 14.65 -29.87 8.67
CA ASP A 82 13.68 -30.97 8.62
C ASP A 82 13.55 -31.66 9.99
N GLU A 83 14.65 -31.87 10.71
CA GLU A 83 14.61 -32.37 12.10
C GLU A 83 13.90 -31.38 13.05
N LEU A 84 14.09 -30.08 12.84
CA LEU A 84 13.49 -29.05 13.69
C LEU A 84 11.99 -28.85 13.41
N ILE A 85 11.58 -28.93 12.15
CA ILE A 85 10.20 -28.65 11.73
C ILE A 85 9.35 -29.92 11.74
N TYR A 86 9.92 -31.06 11.33
CA TYR A 86 9.18 -32.32 11.13
C TYR A 86 9.55 -33.42 12.13
N GLY A 87 10.63 -33.27 12.91
CA GLY A 87 11.04 -34.26 13.92
C GLY A 87 11.48 -35.60 13.34
N LEU A 88 11.98 -35.60 12.11
CA LEU A 88 12.45 -36.78 11.35
C LEU A 88 13.94 -36.98 11.49
#